data_AF-A0A167HLZ8-F1
#
_entry.id   AF-A0A167HLZ8-F1
#
_cell.length_a   1.000
_cell.length_b   1.000
_cell.length_c   1.000
_cell.angle_alpha   90.00
_cell.angle_beta   90.00
_cell.angle_gamma   90.00
#
_symmetry.space_group_name_H-M   'P 1'
#
loop_
_entity.id
_entity.type
_entity.pdbx_description
1 polymer ?
#
loop_
_entity_poly.entity_id
_entity_poly.type
_entity_poly.pdbx_seq_one_letter_code
_entity_poly.pdbx_strand_id
1 'polypeptide(L)'
;MKPKNSKERKSGFLKFLLLFFVTTGTIVGAVYFNFKVPTRENDLLKEQAKLIDKEVEFQNEFSEKMANVKNLLDSLSVPGTNTRYINSLIGKELVDLQKTIPTKDDTYRYDMYTQIVTLYTELQDSKEKLDELKDSEGTIAEYKEALEKCRDDLKTAERELYVARNSR
;
A
#
# COMPACT_ATOMS: atom_id res chain seq x y z
N MET A 1 -12.92 -44.31 80.85
CA MET A 1 -11.55 -44.77 80.50
C MET A 1 -11.04 -43.94 79.32
N LYS A 2 -9.90 -43.25 79.44
CA LYS A 2 -9.27 -42.61 78.26
C LYS A 2 -8.67 -43.73 77.39
N PRO A 3 -8.97 -43.77 76.08
CA PRO A 3 -8.45 -44.82 75.22
C PRO A 3 -6.91 -44.76 75.18
N LYS A 4 -6.26 -45.90 75.44
CA LYS A 4 -4.80 -46.04 75.49
C LYS A 4 -4.13 -45.62 74.17
N ASN A 5 -4.86 -45.66 73.06
CA ASN A 5 -4.41 -45.22 71.74
C ASN A 5 -4.79 -43.77 71.37
N SER A 6 -4.90 -42.86 72.33
CA SER A 6 -5.19 -41.45 72.03
C SER A 6 -4.06 -40.74 71.27
N LYS A 7 -2.81 -41.17 71.41
CA LYS A 7 -1.63 -40.50 70.83
C LYS A 7 -1.45 -40.85 69.35
N GLU A 8 -1.60 -42.12 68.98
CA GLU A 8 -1.50 -42.52 67.56
C GLU A 8 -2.72 -42.04 66.77
N ARG A 9 -3.91 -42.00 67.38
CA ARG A 9 -5.11 -41.39 66.75
C ARG A 9 -4.90 -39.92 66.38
N LYS A 10 -4.31 -39.13 67.27
CA LYS A 10 -3.99 -37.71 66.97
C LYS A 10 -2.94 -37.58 65.87
N SER A 11 -1.90 -38.41 65.90
CA SER A 11 -0.85 -38.42 64.86
C SER A 11 -1.39 -38.83 63.49
N GLY A 12 -2.20 -39.90 63.44
CA GLY A 12 -2.87 -40.35 62.22
C GLY A 12 -3.83 -39.31 61.65
N PHE A 13 -4.61 -38.64 62.51
CA PHE A 13 -5.48 -37.55 62.10
C PHE A 13 -4.69 -36.36 61.55
N LEU A 14 -3.58 -35.97 62.18
CA LEU A 14 -2.73 -34.87 61.69
C LEU A 14 -2.10 -35.19 60.33
N LYS A 15 -1.62 -36.42 60.13
CA LYS A 15 -1.09 -36.90 58.85
C LYS A 15 -2.16 -36.91 57.76
N PHE A 16 -3.36 -37.37 58.09
CA PHE A 16 -4.51 -37.33 57.17
C PHE A 16 -4.88 -35.88 56.80
N LEU A 17 -4.96 -34.98 57.78
CA LEU A 17 -5.29 -33.58 57.56
C LEU A 17 -4.25 -32.89 56.65
N LEU A 18 -2.96 -33.17 56.88
CA LEU A 18 -1.87 -32.67 56.05
C LEU A 18 -2.00 -33.20 54.62
N LEU A 19 -2.20 -34.51 54.46
CA LEU A 19 -2.38 -35.12 53.13
C LEU A 19 -3.62 -34.56 52.42
N PHE A 20 -4.71 -34.31 53.16
CA PHE A 20 -5.94 -33.72 52.64
C PHE A 20 -5.70 -32.31 52.10
N PHE A 21 -4.98 -31.45 52.82
CA PHE A 21 -4.67 -30.11 52.34
C PHE A 21 -3.71 -30.13 51.15
N VAL A 22 -2.71 -31.00 51.16
CA VAL A 22 -1.78 -31.15 50.03
C VAL A 22 -2.52 -31.60 48.77
N THR A 23 -3.33 -32.65 48.87
CA THR A 23 -4.09 -33.18 47.72
C THR A 23 -5.12 -32.17 47.22
N THR A 24 -5.89 -31.55 48.11
CA THR A 24 -6.86 -30.50 47.75
C THR A 24 -6.16 -29.30 47.11
N GLY A 25 -5.04 -28.84 47.68
CA GLY A 25 -4.24 -27.75 47.13
C GLY A 25 -3.71 -28.06 45.73
N THR A 26 -3.22 -29.28 45.50
CA THR A 26 -2.77 -29.73 44.17
C THR A 26 -3.92 -29.75 43.17
N ILE A 27 -5.11 -30.25 43.55
CA ILE A 27 -6.28 -30.28 42.66
C ILE A 27 -6.74 -28.85 42.32
N VAL A 28 -6.88 -27.98 43.32
CA VAL A 28 -7.28 -26.58 43.11
C VAL A 28 -6.25 -25.84 42.27
N GLY A 29 -4.95 -26.05 42.52
CA GLY A 29 -3.87 -25.50 41.72
C GLY A 29 -3.95 -25.96 40.26
N ALA A 30 -4.11 -27.26 40.03
CA ALA A 30 -4.24 -27.82 38.68
C ALA A 30 -5.45 -27.24 37.93
N VAL A 31 -6.62 -27.15 38.58
CA VAL A 31 -7.81 -26.53 38.00
C VAL A 31 -7.56 -25.05 37.71
N TYR A 32 -6.97 -24.30 38.65
CA TYR A 32 -6.67 -22.88 38.46
C TYR A 32 -5.74 -22.64 37.26
N PHE A 33 -4.65 -23.39 37.13
CA PHE A 33 -3.75 -23.26 35.98
C PHE A 33 -4.41 -23.71 34.67
N ASN A 34 -5.24 -24.76 34.71
CA ASN A 34 -5.97 -25.25 33.54
C ASN A 34 -6.94 -24.20 32.97
N PHE A 35 -7.58 -23.37 33.82
CA PHE A 35 -8.49 -22.33 33.33
C PHE A 35 -7.81 -20.97 33.13
N LYS A 36 -6.88 -20.56 34.00
CA LYS A 36 -6.30 -19.21 33.94
C LYS A 36 -5.32 -19.03 32.79
N VAL A 37 -4.51 -20.04 32.48
CA VAL A 37 -3.54 -19.96 31.38
C VAL A 37 -4.25 -19.78 30.02
N PRO A 38 -5.26 -20.60 29.66
CA PRO A 38 -6.00 -20.41 28.42
C PRO A 38 -6.70 -19.05 28.31
N THR A 39 -7.20 -18.49 29.42
CA THR A 39 -7.83 -17.14 29.36
C THR A 39 -6.83 -16.07 28.97
N ARG A 40 -5.61 -16.09 29.54
CA ARG A 40 -4.57 -15.11 29.18
C ARG A 40 -4.08 -15.29 27.75
N GLU A 41 -3.88 -16.52 27.32
CA GLU A 41 -3.50 -16.82 25.93
C GLU A 41 -4.58 -16.33 24.95
N ASN A 42 -5.86 -16.59 25.24
CA ASN A 42 -6.96 -16.10 24.43
C ASN A 42 -7.03 -14.57 24.38
N ASP A 43 -6.79 -13.88 25.50
CA ASP A 43 -6.77 -12.43 25.55
C ASP A 43 -5.61 -11.86 24.70
N LEU A 44 -4.42 -12.44 24.79
CA LEU A 44 -3.27 -12.08 23.95
C LEU A 44 -3.54 -12.34 22.46
N LEU A 45 -4.14 -13.49 22.12
CA LEU A 45 -4.50 -13.82 20.74
C LEU A 45 -5.53 -12.84 20.18
N LYS A 46 -6.52 -12.43 20.98
CA LYS A 46 -7.50 -11.39 20.58
C LYS A 46 -6.84 -10.04 20.35
N GLU A 47 -5.85 -9.67 21.17
CA GLU A 47 -5.10 -8.44 20.99
C GLU A 47 -4.29 -8.47 19.69
N GLN A 48 -3.60 -9.57 19.40
CA GLN A 48 -2.88 -9.76 18.14
C GLN A 48 -3.82 -9.76 16.93
N ALA A 49 -4.96 -10.44 17.03
CA ALA A 49 -5.97 -10.46 15.97
C ALA A 49 -6.45 -9.04 15.63
N LYS A 50 -6.71 -8.20 16.64
CA LYS A 50 -7.11 -6.80 16.42
C LYS A 50 -6.03 -5.97 15.70
N LEU A 51 -4.75 -6.24 15.95
CA LEU A 51 -3.66 -5.57 15.24
C LEU A 51 -3.62 -5.99 13.77
N ILE A 52 -3.80 -7.29 13.51
CA ILE A 52 -3.87 -7.84 12.14
C ILE A 52 -5.09 -7.27 11.41
N ASP A 53 -6.26 -7.24 12.04
CA ASP A 53 -7.49 -6.71 11.44
C ASP A 53 -7.31 -5.25 10.99
N LYS A 54 -6.68 -4.42 11.84
CA LYS A 54 -6.33 -3.03 11.48
C LYS A 54 -5.34 -2.95 10.33
N GLU A 55 -4.35 -3.83 10.30
CA GLU A 55 -3.37 -3.86 9.21
C GLU A 55 -4.03 -4.29 7.88
N VAL A 56 -4.95 -5.24 7.92
CA VAL A 56 -5.73 -5.69 6.74
C VAL A 56 -6.66 -4.58 6.26
N GLU A 57 -7.36 -3.89 7.17
CA GLU A 57 -8.20 -2.75 6.85
C GLU A 57 -7.40 -1.66 6.13
N PHE A 58 -6.26 -1.26 6.70
CA PHE A 58 -5.35 -0.31 6.06
C PHE A 58 -4.88 -0.78 4.68
N GLN A 59 -4.49 -2.06 4.54
CA GLN A 59 -4.03 -2.61 3.27
C GLN A 59 -5.12 -2.55 2.19
N ASN A 60 -6.37 -2.84 2.55
CA ASN A 60 -7.50 -2.77 1.63
C ASN A 60 -7.76 -1.32 1.20
N GLU A 61 -7.83 -0.38 2.15
CA GLU A 61 -8.03 1.03 1.85
C GLU A 61 -6.91 1.61 0.97
N PHE A 62 -5.66 1.27 1.29
CA PHE A 62 -4.50 1.66 0.50
C PHE A 62 -4.61 1.10 -0.93
N SER A 63 -4.96 -0.17 -1.08
CA SER A 63 -5.11 -0.82 -2.38
C SER A 63 -6.22 -0.20 -3.22
N GLU A 64 -7.37 0.11 -2.62
CA GLU A 64 -8.49 0.77 -3.30
C GLU A 64 -8.11 2.17 -3.80
N LYS A 65 -7.44 2.96 -2.97
CA LYS A 65 -6.94 4.28 -3.38
C LYS A 65 -5.93 4.18 -4.53
N MET A 66 -5.02 3.20 -4.48
CA MET A 66 -4.08 2.95 -5.58
C MET A 66 -4.79 2.55 -6.87
N ALA A 67 -5.85 1.74 -6.79
CA ALA A 67 -6.66 1.38 -7.95
C ALA A 67 -7.33 2.61 -8.58
N ASN A 68 -7.79 3.56 -7.75
CA ASN A 68 -8.34 4.82 -8.24
C ASN A 68 -7.28 5.68 -8.95
N VAL A 69 -6.09 5.82 -8.37
CA VAL A 69 -4.97 6.52 -9.01
C VAL A 69 -4.62 5.88 -10.35
N LYS A 70 -4.58 4.54 -10.43
CA LYS A 70 -4.37 3.81 -11.68
C LYS A 70 -5.43 4.16 -12.73
N ASN A 71 -6.70 4.17 -12.36
CA ASN A 71 -7.79 4.51 -13.29
C ASN A 71 -7.68 5.95 -13.81
N LEU A 72 -7.25 6.88 -12.97
CA LEU A 72 -6.96 8.26 -13.39
C LEU A 72 -5.77 8.32 -14.35
N LEU A 73 -4.69 7.60 -14.07
CA LEU A 73 -3.54 7.49 -14.98
C LEU A 73 -3.94 6.90 -16.34
N ASP A 74 -4.79 5.88 -16.36
CA ASP A 74 -5.30 5.29 -17.60
C ASP A 74 -6.17 6.29 -18.39
N SER A 75 -6.85 7.20 -17.69
CA SER A 75 -7.67 8.25 -18.30
C SER A 75 -6.85 9.34 -19.00
N LEU A 76 -5.58 9.54 -18.66
CA LEU A 76 -4.70 10.52 -19.33
C LEU A 76 -4.54 10.24 -20.84
N SER A 77 -4.62 8.97 -21.23
CA SER A 77 -4.44 8.57 -22.63
C SER A 77 -5.74 8.65 -23.46
N VAL A 78 -6.86 9.09 -22.87
CA VAL A 78 -8.17 9.17 -23.53
C VAL A 78 -8.33 10.51 -24.26
N PRO A 79 -8.54 10.52 -25.60
CA PRO A 79 -8.74 11.75 -26.35
C PRO A 79 -9.94 12.56 -25.85
N GLY A 80 -9.78 13.88 -25.81
CA GLY A 80 -10.85 14.82 -25.39
C GLY A 80 -11.01 14.99 -23.87
N THR A 81 -10.15 14.37 -23.06
CA THR A 81 -10.11 14.60 -21.61
C THR A 81 -9.23 15.80 -21.27
N ASN A 82 -9.54 16.48 -20.16
CA ASN A 82 -8.70 17.56 -19.64
C ASN A 82 -7.52 16.94 -18.87
N THR A 83 -6.44 16.63 -19.60
CA THR A 83 -5.21 16.04 -19.07
C THR A 83 -4.63 16.82 -17.90
N ARG A 84 -4.64 18.16 -17.96
CA ARG A 84 -4.17 19.03 -16.88
C ARG A 84 -4.98 18.86 -15.59
N TYR A 85 -6.31 18.78 -15.70
CA TYR A 85 -7.18 18.54 -14.55
C TYR A 85 -6.93 17.15 -13.95
N ILE A 86 -6.83 16.11 -14.79
CA ILE A 86 -6.58 14.74 -14.35
C ILE A 86 -5.20 14.64 -13.67
N ASN A 87 -4.14 15.25 -14.23
CA ASN A 87 -2.81 15.30 -13.62
C ASN A 87 -2.85 15.96 -12.24
N SER A 88 -3.57 17.08 -12.09
CA SER A 88 -3.72 17.71 -10.78
C SER A 88 -4.45 16.81 -9.78
N LEU A 89 -5.43 16.03 -10.24
CA LEU A 89 -6.18 15.11 -9.39
C LEU A 89 -5.31 13.93 -8.95
N ILE A 90 -4.54 13.32 -9.87
CA ILE A 90 -3.58 12.25 -9.57
C ILE A 90 -2.57 12.72 -8.51
N GLY A 91 -1.95 13.88 -8.72
CA GLY A 91 -0.97 14.41 -7.78
C GLY A 91 -1.56 14.65 -6.38
N LYS A 92 -2.81 15.12 -6.31
CA LYS A 92 -3.52 15.27 -5.03
C LYS A 92 -3.75 13.92 -4.35
N GLU A 93 -4.28 12.93 -5.07
CA GLU A 93 -4.56 11.59 -4.52
C GLU A 93 -3.28 10.91 -4.03
N LEU A 94 -2.16 11.03 -4.76
CA LEU A 94 -0.86 10.50 -4.34
C LEU A 94 -0.32 11.16 -3.08
N VAL A 95 -0.43 12.49 -2.97
CA VAL A 95 -0.04 13.23 -1.76
C VAL A 95 -0.91 12.85 -0.57
N ASP A 96 -2.22 12.73 -0.77
CA ASP A 96 -3.14 12.34 0.30
C ASP A 96 -2.93 10.88 0.73
N LEU A 97 -2.60 9.99 -0.21
CA LEU A 97 -2.22 8.62 0.10
C LEU A 97 -0.90 8.55 0.90
N GLN A 98 0.12 9.31 0.50
CA GLN A 98 1.39 9.38 1.23
C GLN A 98 1.20 9.77 2.70
N LYS A 99 0.26 10.68 2.99
CA LYS A 99 -0.06 11.11 4.36
C LYS A 99 -0.76 10.02 5.18
N THR A 100 -1.41 9.05 4.54
CA THR A 100 -2.09 7.95 5.24
C THR A 100 -1.13 6.83 5.65
N ILE A 101 0.07 6.77 5.06
CA ILE A 101 1.05 5.73 5.39
C ILE A 101 1.48 5.91 6.87
N PRO A 102 1.35 4.87 7.72
CA PRO A 102 1.80 4.93 9.12
C PRO A 102 3.28 5.26 9.21
N THR A 103 3.77 5.74 10.36
CA THR A 103 5.19 6.07 10.48
C THR A 103 6.08 4.81 10.41
N LYS A 104 7.37 4.99 10.15
CA LYS A 104 8.34 3.88 10.05
C LYS A 104 8.42 3.03 11.33
N ASP A 105 8.13 3.63 12.48
CA ASP A 105 8.11 2.94 13.77
C ASP A 105 6.82 2.14 13.98
N ASP A 106 5.73 2.50 13.30
CA ASP A 106 4.40 1.89 13.45
C ASP A 106 4.16 0.72 12.48
N THR A 107 4.91 0.63 11.37
CA THR A 107 4.74 -0.45 10.39
C THR A 107 6.06 -0.91 9.78
N TYR A 108 6.24 -2.24 9.72
CA TYR A 108 7.37 -2.86 9.03
C TYR A 108 7.29 -2.74 7.50
N ARG A 109 6.15 -2.29 6.95
CA ARG A 109 5.92 -2.14 5.50
C ARG A 109 6.02 -0.69 5.02
N TYR A 110 6.51 0.23 5.84
CA TYR A 110 6.61 1.66 5.52
C TYR A 110 7.31 1.91 4.18
N ASP A 111 8.49 1.30 4.02
CA ASP A 111 9.32 1.47 2.83
C ASP A 111 8.60 0.91 1.58
N MET A 112 7.82 -0.17 1.72
CA MET A 112 7.03 -0.75 0.63
C MET A 112 5.92 0.20 0.17
N TYR A 113 5.10 0.73 1.08
CA TYR A 113 4.03 1.66 0.72
C TYR A 113 4.58 2.94 0.09
N THR A 114 5.65 3.49 0.66
CA THR A 114 6.31 4.69 0.13
C THR A 114 6.86 4.44 -1.28
N GLN A 115 7.52 3.30 -1.51
CA GLN A 115 8.02 2.94 -2.84
C GLN A 115 6.89 2.80 -3.87
N ILE A 116 5.74 2.25 -3.49
CA ILE A 116 4.57 2.16 -4.38
C ILE A 116 4.08 3.55 -4.77
N VAL A 117 3.95 4.48 -3.82
CA VAL A 117 3.54 5.87 -4.11
C VAL A 117 4.56 6.57 -5.02
N THR A 118 5.86 6.39 -4.74
CA THR A 118 6.93 6.93 -5.59
C THR A 118 6.84 6.39 -7.01
N LEU A 119 6.64 5.08 -7.19
CA LEU A 119 6.52 4.46 -8.52
C LEU A 119 5.33 5.03 -9.31
N TYR A 120 4.21 5.31 -8.66
CA TYR A 120 3.07 5.93 -9.35
C TYR A 120 3.30 7.41 -9.68
N THR A 121 4.04 8.13 -8.84
CA THR A 121 4.51 9.49 -9.17
C THR A 121 5.41 9.47 -10.40
N GLU A 122 6.38 8.54 -10.44
CA GLU A 122 7.29 8.38 -11.59
C GLU A 122 6.54 7.98 -12.87
N LEU A 123 5.50 7.15 -12.75
CA LEU A 123 4.61 6.79 -13.87
C LEU A 123 3.81 7.98 -14.38
N GLN A 124 3.30 8.84 -13.48
CA GLN A 124 2.63 10.08 -13.85
C GLN A 124 3.55 10.98 -14.67
N ASP A 125 4.75 11.26 -14.14
CA ASP A 125 5.75 12.10 -14.81
C ASP A 125 6.16 11.51 -16.17
N SER A 126 6.27 10.18 -16.25
CA SER A 126 6.63 9.49 -17.49
C SER A 126 5.52 9.59 -18.55
N LYS A 127 4.25 9.52 -18.15
CA LYS A 127 3.13 9.73 -19.08
C LYS A 127 3.05 11.16 -19.57
N GLU A 128 3.23 12.15 -18.69
CA GLU A 128 3.24 13.56 -19.07
C GLU A 128 4.33 13.85 -20.12
N LYS A 129 5.55 13.35 -19.90
CA LYS A 129 6.65 13.46 -20.88
C LYS A 129 6.33 12.76 -22.20
N LEU A 130 5.66 11.60 -22.16
CA LEU A 130 5.29 10.87 -23.38
C LEU A 130 4.30 11.67 -24.23
N ASP A 131 3.34 12.34 -23.59
CA ASP A 131 2.38 13.21 -24.28
C ASP A 131 3.09 14.43 -24.91
N GLU A 132 4.00 15.08 -24.19
CA GLU A 132 4.82 16.19 -24.73
C GLU A 132 5.66 15.77 -25.95
N LEU A 133 6.23 14.56 -25.92
CA LEU A 133 7.01 14.01 -27.02
C LEU A 133 6.14 13.73 -28.25
N LYS A 134 4.92 13.27 -28.06
CA LYS A 134 3.97 12.99 -29.15
C LYS A 134 3.56 14.28 -29.88
N ASP A 135 3.30 15.36 -29.13
CA ASP A 135 3.00 16.66 -29.72
C ASP A 135 4.20 17.21 -30.52
N SER A 136 5.41 16.98 -30.01
CA SER A 136 6.66 17.35 -30.69
C SER A 136 6.85 16.59 -32.00
N GLU A 137 6.54 15.28 -32.03
CA GLU A 137 6.63 14.47 -33.24
C GLU A 137 5.66 14.96 -34.33
N GLY A 138 4.43 15.31 -33.96
CA GLY A 138 3.45 15.90 -34.88
C GLY A 138 3.96 17.22 -35.49
N THR A 139 4.51 18.10 -34.65
CA THR A 139 5.10 19.37 -35.08
C THR A 139 6.27 19.16 -36.06
N ILE A 140 7.12 18.16 -35.81
CA ILE A 140 8.23 17.81 -36.70
C ILE A 140 7.71 17.31 -38.05
N ALA A 141 6.63 16.52 -38.08
CA ALA A 141 6.01 16.04 -39.30
C ALA A 141 5.47 17.21 -40.15
N GLU A 142 4.77 18.15 -39.53
CA GLU A 142 4.26 19.36 -40.20
C GLU A 142 5.39 20.21 -40.79
N TYR A 143 6.47 20.44 -40.03
CA TYR A 143 7.62 21.19 -40.53
C TYR A 143 8.35 20.48 -41.68
N LYS A 144 8.42 19.15 -41.67
CA LYS A 144 8.99 18.39 -42.80
C LYS A 144 8.18 18.58 -44.08
N GLU A 145 6.85 18.50 -43.99
CA GLU A 145 5.97 18.71 -45.14
C GLU A 145 6.06 20.15 -45.67
N ALA A 146 6.04 21.14 -44.78
CA ALA A 146 6.19 22.55 -45.16
C ALA A 146 7.55 22.83 -45.84
N LEU A 147 8.61 22.20 -45.36
CA LEU A 147 9.96 22.34 -45.94
C LEU A 147 10.03 21.69 -47.32
N GLU A 148 9.44 20.52 -47.51
CA GLU A 148 9.37 19.85 -48.82
C GLU A 148 8.60 20.70 -49.83
N LYS A 149 7.43 21.22 -49.44
CA LYS A 149 6.64 22.12 -50.28
C LYS A 149 7.40 23.38 -50.66
N CYS A 150 8.06 24.03 -49.70
CA CYS A 150 8.88 25.21 -49.93
C CYS A 150 10.03 24.92 -50.92
N ARG A 151 10.66 23.74 -50.82
CA ARG A 151 11.69 23.32 -51.79
C ARG A 151 11.15 23.15 -53.19
N ASP A 152 9.95 22.60 -53.35
CA ASP A 152 9.33 22.41 -54.66
C ASP A 152 8.83 23.72 -55.28
N ASP A 153 8.29 24.62 -54.44
CA ASP A 153 7.94 25.99 -54.85
C ASP A 153 9.19 26.75 -55.31
N LEU A 154 10.31 26.63 -54.59
CA LEU A 154 11.59 27.23 -54.96
C LEU A 154 12.09 26.71 -56.31
N LYS A 155 12.10 25.38 -56.53
CA LYS A 155 12.47 24.79 -57.83
C LYS A 155 11.59 25.32 -58.96
N THR A 156 10.29 25.49 -58.70
CA THR A 156 9.34 26.00 -59.68
C THR A 156 9.64 27.45 -60.01
N ALA A 157 9.83 28.30 -59.00
CA ALA A 157 10.21 29.70 -59.17
C ALA A 157 11.55 29.85 -59.91
N GLU A 158 12.56 29.03 -59.59
CA GLU A 158 13.84 29.03 -60.29
C GLU A 158 13.70 28.67 -61.78
N ARG A 159 12.87 27.67 -62.10
CA ARG A 159 12.55 27.31 -63.50
C ARG A 159 11.86 28.44 -64.23
N GLU A 160 10.85 29.06 -63.63
CA GLU A 160 10.14 30.19 -64.23
C GLU A 160 11.08 31.38 -64.49
N LEU A 161 11.95 31.69 -63.53
CA LEU A 161 12.93 32.77 -63.64
C LEU A 161 13.96 32.49 -64.74
N TYR A 162 14.40 31.24 -64.88
CA TYR A 162 15.26 30.81 -65.98
C TYR A 162 14.60 31.00 -67.34
N VAL A 163 13.34 30.58 -67.50
CA VAL A 163 12.57 30.78 -68.73
C VAL A 163 12.41 32.27 -69.05
N ALA A 164 12.06 33.09 -68.06
CA ALA A 164 11.89 34.54 -68.22
C ALA A 164 13.20 35.27 -68.60
N ARG A 165 14.35 34.78 -68.13
CA ARG A 165 15.67 35.33 -68.49
C ARG A 165 16.11 34.98 -69.91
N ASN A 166 15.77 33.79 -70.39
CA ASN A 166 16.17 33.31 -71.72
C ASN A 166 15.16 33.66 -72.85
N SER A 167 14.05 34.31 -72.52
CA SER A 167 13.02 34.75 -73.47
C SER A 167 13.12 36.25 -73.84
N ARG A 168 14.20 36.91 -73.45
CA ARG A 168 14.65 38.21 -73.96
C ARG A 168 15.84 38.03 -74.88
#